data_AF-A0A2T2W5D9-F1
#
_entry.id   AF-A0A2T2W5D9-F1
#
_cell.length_a   1.000
_cell.length_b   1.000
_cell.length_c   1.000
_cell.angle_alpha   90.00
_cell.angle_beta   90.00
_cell.angle_gamma   90.00
#
_symmetry.space_group_name_H-M   'P 1'
#
loop_
_entity.id
_entity.type
_entity.pdbx_description
1 polymer ?
#
loop_
_entity_poly.entity_id
_entity_poly.type
_entity_poly.pdbx_seq_one_letter_code
_entity_poly.pdbx_strand_id
1 'polypeptide(L)'
;MIAKSKEVHYIHEPFNINKTLGLGCCRAKFPYWYTRVCLENEHLYFSAINDTLNFRYNALTALQNIAHPFQIRDVIKDYLQFRSSKFQKLRPLLKDPLALFSAEWLSLKFNADILVLIRHPAAFVSSIKRKHWEFPFDHFLKQTSLMESLPEYLQLEVKDYTETPQDIIHQASLVWKICHFQISQYIIQYPEWLFLKHENLSLSQGKRKKNRTVTC
;
A
#
# COMPACT_ATOMS: atom_id res chain seq x y z
N MET A 1 -5.74 -3.11 -15.70
CA MET A 1 -4.71 -2.99 -14.65
C MET A 1 -3.67 -1.98 -15.15
N ILE A 2 -3.43 -0.88 -14.42
CA ILE A 2 -2.51 0.19 -14.85
C ILE A 2 -1.09 -0.34 -15.07
N ALA A 3 -0.71 -1.36 -14.29
CA ALA A 3 0.53 -2.14 -14.44
C ALA A 3 0.70 -2.86 -15.79
N LYS A 4 -0.30 -2.86 -16.70
CA LYS A 4 -0.15 -3.41 -18.06
C LYS A 4 0.55 -2.45 -19.03
N SER A 5 0.70 -1.16 -18.68
CA SER A 5 1.47 -0.24 -19.52
C SER A 5 2.94 -0.66 -19.56
N LYS A 6 3.60 -0.54 -20.72
CA LYS A 6 5.04 -0.80 -20.87
C LYS A 6 5.91 0.32 -20.28
N GLU A 7 5.30 1.43 -19.89
CA GLU A 7 5.98 2.62 -19.38
C GLU A 7 6.13 2.62 -17.87
N VAL A 8 5.56 1.62 -17.17
CA VAL A 8 5.58 1.53 -15.72
C VAL A 8 6.24 0.26 -15.24
N HIS A 9 6.94 0.34 -14.12
CA HIS A 9 7.41 -0.83 -13.38
C HIS A 9 6.57 -0.99 -12.10
N TYR A 10 5.92 -2.15 -11.97
CA TYR A 10 5.04 -2.44 -10.84
C TYR A 10 5.83 -2.89 -9.60
N ILE A 11 5.69 -2.14 -8.51
CA ILE A 11 6.29 -2.44 -7.21
C ILE A 11 5.17 -2.92 -6.28
N HIS A 12 5.26 -4.19 -5.89
CA HIS A 12 4.22 -4.86 -5.11
C HIS A 12 4.46 -4.69 -3.61
N GLU A 13 3.58 -3.95 -2.94
CA GLU A 13 3.39 -3.94 -1.49
C GLU A 13 4.66 -3.82 -0.62
N PRO A 14 5.47 -2.74 -0.76
CA PRO A 14 6.66 -2.55 0.07
C PRO A 14 6.39 -2.32 1.57
N PHE A 15 5.19 -1.89 1.99
CA PHE A 15 4.79 -1.68 3.38
C PHE A 15 4.30 -2.96 4.08
N ASN A 16 4.32 -4.09 3.38
CA ASN A 16 3.81 -5.35 3.90
C ASN A 16 4.79 -5.99 4.90
N ILE A 17 4.36 -6.08 6.16
CA ILE A 17 5.17 -6.60 7.26
C ILE A 17 5.50 -8.10 7.10
N ASN A 18 4.63 -8.85 6.43
CA ASN A 18 4.81 -10.28 6.18
C ASN A 18 5.68 -10.57 4.96
N LYS A 19 6.14 -9.52 4.26
CA LYS A 19 7.01 -9.69 3.10
C LYS A 19 8.45 -9.89 3.57
N THR A 20 8.70 -11.08 4.13
CA THR A 20 9.99 -11.50 4.67
C THR A 20 10.98 -12.00 3.60
N LEU A 21 10.56 -12.07 2.32
CA LEU A 21 11.34 -12.66 1.23
C LEU A 21 11.56 -11.64 0.10
N GLY A 22 12.84 -11.29 -0.14
CA GLY A 22 13.26 -10.40 -1.23
C GLY A 22 13.40 -8.92 -0.86
N LEU A 23 14.02 -8.59 0.28
CA LEU A 23 14.39 -7.23 0.72
C LEU A 23 15.28 -6.44 -0.27
N GLY A 24 15.59 -7.00 -1.44
CA GLY A 24 16.24 -6.26 -2.51
C GLY A 24 15.36 -5.14 -3.05
N CYS A 25 14.03 -5.33 -3.09
CA CYS A 25 13.10 -4.32 -3.59
C CYS A 25 12.95 -3.13 -2.62
N CYS A 26 12.77 -3.40 -1.32
CA CYS A 26 12.65 -2.39 -0.26
C CYS A 26 13.28 -2.93 1.03
N ARG A 27 14.16 -2.13 1.64
CA ARG A 27 14.87 -2.50 2.87
C ARG A 27 14.19 -2.01 4.15
N ALA A 28 13.14 -1.20 4.02
CA ALA A 28 12.40 -0.69 5.16
C ALA A 28 11.76 -1.86 5.93
N LYS A 29 11.83 -1.79 7.26
CA LYS A 29 11.13 -2.70 8.15
C LYS A 29 9.98 -1.94 8.77
N PHE A 30 8.77 -2.30 8.40
CA PHE A 30 7.56 -1.71 8.95
C PHE A 30 7.14 -2.52 10.18
N PRO A 31 7.13 -1.92 11.38
CA PRO A 31 6.86 -2.67 12.61
C PRO A 31 5.37 -3.03 12.76
N TYR A 32 4.47 -2.28 12.11
CA TYR A 32 3.03 -2.39 12.30
C TYR A 32 2.30 -2.48 10.96
N TRP A 33 1.14 -3.14 10.98
CA TRP A 33 0.24 -3.10 9.83
C TRP A 33 -0.22 -1.65 9.65
N TYR A 34 -0.30 -1.21 8.39
CA TYR A 34 -0.67 0.18 8.06
C TYR A 34 0.23 1.21 8.75
N THR A 35 1.53 0.93 8.84
CA THR A 35 2.49 1.88 9.42
C THR A 35 2.33 3.26 8.78
N ARG A 36 2.00 4.27 9.60
CA ARG A 36 1.92 5.67 9.17
C ARG A 36 3.33 6.25 9.11
N VAL A 37 3.74 6.66 7.91
CA VAL A 37 4.96 7.45 7.68
C VAL A 37 4.58 8.90 7.52
N CYS A 38 5.22 9.76 8.30
CA CYS A 38 5.02 11.20 8.37
C CYS A 38 6.37 11.90 8.59
N LEU A 39 6.39 13.23 8.60
CA LEU A 39 7.64 14.00 8.71
C LEU A 39 8.45 13.65 9.97
N GLU A 40 7.78 13.30 11.06
CA GLU A 40 8.38 13.00 12.35
C GLU A 40 9.20 11.70 12.32
N ASN A 41 8.75 10.69 11.55
CA ASN A 41 9.39 9.37 11.51
C ASN A 41 10.02 9.01 10.15
N GLU A 42 10.00 9.93 9.18
CA GLU A 42 10.43 9.64 7.82
C GLU A 42 11.89 9.21 7.70
N HIS A 43 12.75 9.67 8.61
CA HIS A 43 14.16 9.34 8.65
C HIS A 43 14.41 7.81 8.71
N LEU A 44 13.46 7.04 9.23
CA LEU A 44 13.52 5.58 9.30
C LEU A 44 13.23 4.91 7.95
N TYR A 45 12.46 5.55 7.06
CA TYR A 45 11.89 4.92 5.87
C TYR A 45 12.32 5.56 4.55
N PHE A 46 12.69 6.85 4.57
CA PHE A 46 12.94 7.66 3.38
C PHE A 46 13.99 7.02 2.47
N SER A 47 15.16 6.67 3.00
CA SER A 47 16.23 6.09 2.17
C SER A 47 15.80 4.79 1.49
N ALA A 48 15.09 3.92 2.20
CA ALA A 48 14.65 2.65 1.66
C ALA A 48 13.60 2.82 0.56
N ILE A 49 12.57 3.64 0.80
CA ILE A 49 11.54 3.93 -0.20
C ILE A 49 12.12 4.69 -1.40
N ASN A 50 13.01 5.65 -1.16
CA ASN A 50 13.70 6.37 -2.23
C ASN A 50 14.52 5.41 -3.11
N ASP A 51 15.25 4.47 -2.51
CA ASP A 51 15.98 3.45 -3.27
C ASP A 51 15.02 2.58 -4.09
N THR A 52 13.91 2.14 -3.50
CA THR A 52 12.86 1.36 -4.18
C THR A 52 12.30 2.08 -5.40
N LEU A 53 11.92 3.35 -5.25
CA LEU A 53 11.32 4.16 -6.32
C LEU A 53 12.34 4.52 -7.41
N ASN A 54 13.64 4.61 -7.07
CA ASN A 54 14.73 4.83 -8.03
C ASN A 54 15.33 3.52 -8.61
N PHE A 55 14.64 2.40 -8.43
CA PHE A 55 15.05 1.06 -8.86
C PHE A 55 16.45 0.63 -8.38
N ARG A 56 16.84 1.04 -7.18
CA ARG A 56 18.10 0.65 -6.54
C ARG A 56 17.89 -0.66 -5.77
N TYR A 57 17.88 -1.76 -6.50
CA TYR A 57 17.72 -3.09 -5.93
C TYR A 57 18.93 -3.49 -5.09
N ASN A 58 18.72 -3.90 -3.83
CA ASN A 58 19.80 -4.38 -2.97
C ASN A 58 19.98 -5.91 -3.07
N ALA A 59 20.83 -6.35 -4.00
CA ALA A 59 21.12 -7.76 -4.20
C ALA A 59 21.77 -8.42 -2.97
N LEU A 60 22.62 -7.69 -2.23
CA LEU A 60 23.28 -8.23 -1.04
C LEU A 60 22.26 -8.60 0.04
N THR A 61 21.36 -7.67 0.37
CA THR A 61 20.29 -7.92 1.34
C THR A 61 19.34 -9.00 0.85
N ALA A 62 19.02 -9.04 -0.45
CA ALA A 62 18.20 -10.11 -1.01
C ALA A 62 18.86 -11.49 -0.82
N LEU A 63 20.14 -11.63 -1.18
CA LEU A 63 20.89 -12.88 -1.06
C LEU A 63 21.06 -13.34 0.40
N GLN A 64 21.30 -12.43 1.34
CA GLN A 64 21.44 -12.75 2.77
C GLN A 64 20.16 -13.31 3.39
N ASN A 65 18.99 -13.03 2.82
CA ASN A 65 17.69 -13.44 3.35
C ASN A 65 17.06 -14.58 2.53
N ILE A 66 17.82 -15.22 1.64
CA ILE A 66 17.36 -16.40 0.92
C ILE A 66 17.29 -17.59 1.90
N ALA A 67 16.14 -18.24 1.94
CA ALA A 67 15.95 -19.48 2.70
C ALA A 67 16.40 -20.72 1.89
N HIS A 68 16.28 -20.66 0.56
CA HIS A 68 16.61 -21.79 -0.32
C HIS A 68 17.37 -21.35 -1.59
N PRO A 69 18.45 -22.06 -1.99
CA PRO A 69 19.28 -21.71 -3.16
C PRO A 69 18.51 -21.49 -4.47
N PHE A 70 17.37 -22.16 -4.66
CA PHE A 70 16.51 -21.95 -5.83
C PHE A 70 16.01 -20.51 -5.98
N GLN A 71 15.90 -19.76 -4.88
CA GLN A 71 15.46 -18.35 -4.86
C GLN A 71 16.54 -17.39 -5.38
N ILE A 72 17.80 -17.82 -5.56
CA ILE A 72 18.86 -17.00 -6.17
C ILE A 72 18.45 -16.56 -7.58
N ARG A 73 17.73 -17.44 -8.32
CA ARG A 73 17.21 -17.13 -9.65
C ARG A 73 16.21 -15.97 -9.62
N ASP A 74 15.34 -15.94 -8.62
CA ASP A 74 14.38 -14.86 -8.43
C ASP A 74 15.09 -13.54 -8.08
N VAL A 75 16.11 -13.58 -7.22
CA VAL A 75 16.92 -12.41 -6.89
C VAL A 75 17.64 -11.84 -8.11
N ILE A 76 18.26 -12.69 -8.93
CA ILE A 76 18.92 -12.28 -10.17
C ILE A 76 17.89 -11.68 -11.14
N LYS A 77 16.74 -12.34 -11.30
CA LYS A 77 15.65 -11.87 -12.17
C LYS A 77 15.16 -10.49 -11.73
N ASP A 78 14.87 -10.29 -10.45
CA ASP A 78 14.43 -9.01 -9.91
C ASP A 78 15.49 -7.93 -10.09
N TYR A 79 16.76 -8.24 -9.79
CA TYR A 79 17.88 -7.32 -9.99
C TYR A 79 17.97 -6.85 -11.46
N LEU A 80 17.91 -7.78 -12.41
CA LEU A 80 17.93 -7.46 -13.84
C LEU A 80 16.70 -6.65 -14.25
N GLN A 81 15.53 -6.97 -13.72
CA GLN A 81 14.30 -6.25 -14.01
C GLN A 81 14.35 -4.80 -13.50
N PHE A 82 14.81 -4.58 -12.26
CA PHE A 82 14.98 -3.25 -11.68
C PHE A 82 16.03 -2.45 -12.44
N ARG A 83 17.18 -3.07 -12.74
CA ARG A 83 18.26 -2.45 -13.51
C ARG A 83 17.79 -2.06 -14.91
N SER A 84 17.09 -2.95 -15.61
CA SER A 84 16.50 -2.67 -16.92
C SER A 84 15.49 -1.51 -16.85
N SER A 85 14.63 -1.51 -15.84
CA SER A 85 13.61 -0.45 -15.64
C SER A 85 14.24 0.91 -15.39
N LYS A 86 15.36 0.94 -14.67
CA LYS A 86 16.18 2.14 -14.49
C LYS A 86 16.76 2.64 -15.81
N PHE A 87 17.33 1.75 -16.63
CA PHE A 87 17.88 2.11 -17.94
C PHE A 87 16.81 2.60 -18.91
N GLN A 88 15.63 1.97 -18.90
CA GLN A 88 14.48 2.36 -19.71
C GLN A 88 13.76 3.60 -19.17
N LYS A 89 14.17 4.13 -18.01
CA LYS A 89 13.53 5.26 -17.31
C LYS A 89 12.03 5.05 -17.12
N LEU A 90 11.63 3.81 -16.79
CA LEU A 90 10.23 3.49 -16.51
C LEU A 90 9.75 4.26 -15.29
N ARG A 91 8.46 4.56 -15.24
CA ARG A 91 7.85 5.20 -14.09
C ARG A 91 7.55 4.15 -12.99
N PRO A 92 7.97 4.34 -11.72
CA PRO A 92 7.62 3.41 -10.66
C PRO A 92 6.11 3.50 -10.35
N LEU A 93 5.45 2.34 -10.29
CA LEU A 93 4.07 2.19 -9.87
C LEU A 93 4.02 1.37 -8.59
N LEU A 94 3.99 2.05 -7.45
CA LEU A 94 3.84 1.42 -6.14
C LEU A 94 2.35 1.14 -5.90
N LYS A 95 1.98 -0.15 -5.86
CA LYS A 95 0.66 -0.56 -5.39
C LYS A 95 0.82 -1.15 -4.01
N ASP A 96 0.19 -0.52 -3.03
CA ASP A 96 0.18 -1.00 -1.65
C ASP A 96 -1.07 -0.56 -0.89
N PRO A 97 -1.94 -1.50 -0.43
CA PRO A 97 -3.06 -1.16 0.43
C PRO A 97 -2.64 -0.59 1.79
N LEU A 98 -1.47 -0.99 2.30
CA LEU A 98 -0.97 -0.66 3.64
C LEU A 98 -0.34 0.72 3.69
N ALA A 99 0.05 1.26 2.53
CA ALA A 99 0.60 2.61 2.42
C ALA A 99 -0.45 3.72 2.50
N LEU A 100 -1.74 3.39 2.70
CA LEU A 100 -2.83 4.37 2.71
C LEU A 100 -2.58 5.54 3.67
N PHE A 101 -2.18 5.27 4.91
CA PHE A 101 -1.90 6.32 5.91
C PHE A 101 -0.58 7.08 5.65
N SER A 102 0.22 6.60 4.69
CA SER A 102 1.46 7.24 4.24
C SER A 102 1.32 7.93 2.89
N ALA A 103 0.10 7.99 2.32
CA ALA A 103 -0.13 8.54 0.99
C ALA A 103 0.22 10.03 0.88
N GLU A 104 -0.12 10.83 1.91
CA GLU A 104 0.28 12.24 2.00
C GLU A 104 1.80 12.39 1.97
N TRP A 105 2.51 11.63 2.80
CA TRP A 105 3.98 11.66 2.83
C TRP A 105 4.59 11.26 1.48
N LEU A 106 4.05 10.20 0.84
CA LEU A 106 4.48 9.77 -0.49
C LEU A 106 4.28 10.88 -1.53
N SER A 107 3.14 11.58 -1.49
CA SER A 107 2.85 12.72 -2.35
C SER A 107 3.86 13.85 -2.13
N LEU A 108 4.01 14.31 -0.88
CA LEU A 108 4.85 15.46 -0.55
C LEU A 108 6.35 15.21 -0.80
N LYS A 109 6.87 14.02 -0.49
CA LYS A 109 8.32 13.75 -0.58
C LYS A 109 8.78 13.26 -1.93
N PHE A 110 7.92 12.57 -2.67
CA PHE A 110 8.29 11.98 -3.96
C PHE A 110 7.52 12.58 -5.14
N ASN A 111 6.69 13.59 -4.90
CA ASN A 111 5.78 14.15 -5.90
C ASN A 111 4.97 13.04 -6.59
N ALA A 112 4.46 12.11 -5.79
CA ALA A 112 3.79 10.92 -6.29
C ALA A 112 2.36 11.25 -6.73
N ASP A 113 1.98 10.87 -7.96
CA ASP A 113 0.58 10.92 -8.36
C ASP A 113 -0.21 9.85 -7.58
N ILE A 114 -1.07 10.30 -6.67
CA ILE A 114 -1.84 9.40 -5.80
C ILE A 114 -3.15 8.98 -6.48
N LEU A 115 -3.37 7.66 -6.48
CA LEU A 115 -4.63 7.05 -6.88
C LEU A 115 -5.11 6.13 -5.76
N VAL A 116 -6.30 6.41 -5.22
CA VAL A 116 -6.94 5.61 -4.18
C VAL A 116 -8.12 4.83 -4.78
N LEU A 117 -8.10 3.51 -4.60
CA LEU A 117 -9.22 2.64 -4.97
C LEU A 117 -10.15 2.44 -3.78
N ILE A 118 -11.41 2.84 -3.97
CA ILE A 118 -12.50 2.70 -2.99
C ILE A 118 -13.30 1.45 -3.35
N ARG A 119 -13.62 0.62 -2.35
CA ARG A 119 -14.37 -0.62 -2.55
C ARG A 119 -15.52 -0.73 -1.57
N HIS A 120 -16.63 -1.27 -2.02
CA HIS A 120 -17.82 -1.48 -1.20
C HIS A 120 -17.50 -2.27 0.09
N PRO A 121 -18.03 -1.87 1.26
CA PRO A 121 -17.71 -2.49 2.55
C PRO A 121 -17.98 -3.99 2.57
N ALA A 122 -19.16 -4.43 2.11
CA ALA A 122 -19.49 -5.85 2.05
C ALA A 122 -18.50 -6.68 1.18
N ALA A 123 -17.98 -6.09 0.10
CA ALA A 123 -17.02 -6.78 -0.77
C ALA A 123 -15.62 -6.85 -0.14
N PHE A 124 -15.24 -5.82 0.62
CA PHE A 124 -14.02 -5.82 1.44
C PHE A 124 -14.11 -6.89 2.54
N VAL A 125 -15.15 -6.81 3.38
CA VAL A 125 -15.38 -7.73 4.51
C VAL A 125 -15.46 -9.18 4.03
N SER A 126 -16.21 -9.45 2.96
CA SER A 126 -16.26 -10.80 2.35
C SER A 126 -14.87 -11.29 1.92
N SER A 127 -14.04 -10.41 1.34
CA SER A 127 -12.70 -10.77 0.91
C SER A 127 -11.76 -11.07 2.09
N ILE A 128 -11.86 -10.31 3.18
CA ILE A 128 -11.07 -10.54 4.40
C ILE A 128 -11.50 -11.85 5.07
N LYS A 129 -12.82 -12.03 5.25
CA LYS A 129 -13.41 -13.25 5.84
C LYS A 129 -12.96 -14.51 5.10
N ARG A 130 -13.05 -14.54 3.77
CA ARG A 130 -12.63 -15.70 2.96
C ARG A 130 -11.15 -16.03 3.09
N LYS A 131 -10.31 -15.04 3.37
CA LYS A 131 -8.86 -15.23 3.53
C LYS A 131 -8.45 -15.52 4.97
N HIS A 132 -9.39 -15.48 5.91
CA HIS A 132 -9.12 -15.61 7.35
C HIS A 132 -8.02 -14.64 7.81
N TRP A 133 -8.07 -13.40 7.30
CA TRP A 133 -7.13 -12.36 7.70
C TRP A 133 -7.65 -11.61 8.91
N GLU A 134 -7.13 -11.95 10.08
CA GLU A 134 -7.35 -11.21 11.32
C GLU A 134 -6.46 -9.96 11.39
N PHE A 135 -6.86 -9.00 12.22
CA PHE A 135 -6.13 -7.75 12.37
C PHE A 135 -5.72 -7.51 13.83
N PRO A 136 -4.41 -7.39 14.13
CA PRO A 136 -3.94 -7.05 15.47
C PRO A 136 -4.13 -5.54 15.73
N PHE A 137 -5.23 -5.16 16.38
CA PHE A 137 -5.56 -3.74 16.64
C PHE A 137 -4.56 -3.02 17.55
N ASP A 138 -3.75 -3.75 18.33
CA ASP A 138 -2.63 -3.18 19.08
C ASP A 138 -1.59 -2.52 18.17
N HIS A 139 -1.50 -2.93 16.90
CA HIS A 139 -0.65 -2.28 15.89
C HIS A 139 -1.08 -0.83 15.63
N PHE A 140 -2.36 -0.49 15.78
CA PHE A 140 -2.82 0.90 15.71
C PHE A 140 -2.50 1.66 17.00
N LEU A 141 -2.75 1.06 18.17
CA LEU A 141 -2.47 1.71 19.46
C LEU A 141 -0.99 2.07 19.65
N LYS A 142 -0.09 1.25 19.10
CA LYS A 142 1.37 1.50 19.13
C LYS A 142 1.83 2.63 18.20
N GLN A 143 0.93 3.20 17.41
CA GLN A 143 1.20 4.30 16.49
C GLN A 143 0.48 5.57 16.95
N THR A 144 1.11 6.33 17.85
CA THR A 144 0.55 7.56 18.43
C THR A 144 0.06 8.54 17.36
N SER A 145 0.89 8.85 16.36
CA SER A 145 0.51 9.78 15.28
C SER A 145 -0.68 9.29 14.43
N LEU A 146 -0.85 7.97 14.27
CA LEU A 146 -2.02 7.43 13.60
C LEU A 146 -3.27 7.59 14.46
N MET A 147 -3.22 7.20 15.74
CA MET A 147 -4.35 7.29 16.66
C MET A 147 -4.84 8.74 16.84
N GLU A 148 -3.92 9.69 16.98
CA GLU A 148 -4.24 11.12 17.12
C GLU A 148 -4.95 11.71 15.90
N SER A 149 -4.76 11.11 14.71
CA SER A 149 -5.45 11.55 13.49
C SER A 149 -6.88 11.00 13.35
N LEU A 150 -7.23 10.00 14.16
CA LEU A 150 -8.57 9.42 14.15
C LEU A 150 -9.49 10.21 15.09
N PRO A 151 -10.79 10.31 14.78
CA PRO A 151 -11.77 10.88 15.70
C PRO A 151 -11.91 9.98 16.94
N GLU A 152 -12.23 10.59 18.07
CA GLU A 152 -12.28 9.93 19.38
C GLU A 152 -13.09 8.61 19.37
N TYR A 153 -14.24 8.58 18.71
CA TYR A 153 -15.08 7.38 18.63
C TYR A 153 -14.36 6.19 17.95
N LEU A 154 -13.54 6.42 16.92
CA LEU A 154 -12.74 5.35 16.31
C LEU A 154 -11.56 4.94 17.19
N GLN A 155 -10.98 5.90 17.92
CA GLN A 155 -9.91 5.57 18.88
C GLN A 155 -10.42 4.64 19.99
N LEU A 156 -11.62 4.90 20.50
CA LEU A 156 -12.29 4.05 21.50
C LEU A 156 -12.58 2.66 20.92
N GLU A 157 -13.17 2.57 19.73
CA GLU A 157 -13.42 1.26 19.08
C GLU A 157 -12.13 0.44 18.89
N VAL A 158 -11.01 1.07 18.53
CA VAL A 158 -9.71 0.38 18.41
C VAL A 158 -9.20 -0.14 19.76
N LYS A 159 -9.36 0.64 20.84
CA LYS A 159 -8.99 0.22 22.20
C LYS A 159 -9.83 -0.98 22.62
N ASP A 160 -11.15 -0.89 22.45
CA ASP A 160 -12.10 -1.96 22.79
C ASP A 160 -11.76 -3.26 22.04
N TYR A 161 -11.44 -3.19 20.75
CA TYR A 161 -11.11 -4.36 19.94
C TYR A 161 -9.74 -4.97 20.27
N THR A 162 -8.86 -4.20 20.91
CA THR A 162 -7.58 -4.71 21.41
C THR A 162 -7.76 -5.47 22.71
N GLU A 163 -8.61 -4.98 23.62
CA GLU A 163 -8.90 -5.61 24.91
C GLU A 163 -9.84 -6.80 24.76
N THR A 164 -10.83 -6.69 23.88
CA THR A 164 -11.85 -7.72 23.61
C THR A 164 -11.90 -8.03 22.11
N PRO A 165 -11.08 -8.99 21.63
CA PRO A 165 -11.05 -9.36 20.21
C PRO A 165 -12.44 -9.77 19.70
N GLN A 166 -12.90 -9.08 18.66
CA GLN A 166 -14.18 -9.36 18.01
C GLN A 166 -14.02 -10.39 16.89
N ASP A 167 -15.13 -10.89 16.33
CA ASP A 167 -15.04 -11.78 15.17
C ASP A 167 -14.52 -11.06 13.90
N ILE A 168 -14.09 -11.86 12.92
CA ILE A 168 -13.46 -11.36 11.68
C ILE A 168 -14.32 -10.37 10.87
N ILE A 169 -15.66 -10.45 10.94
CA ILE A 169 -16.56 -9.52 10.25
C ILE A 169 -16.50 -8.15 10.92
N HIS A 170 -16.58 -8.12 12.26
CA HIS A 170 -16.45 -6.90 13.04
C HIS A 170 -15.06 -6.28 12.87
N GLN A 171 -14.00 -7.07 12.98
CA GLN A 171 -12.63 -6.60 12.74
C GLN A 171 -12.47 -5.98 11.35
N ALA A 172 -12.91 -6.68 10.30
CA ALA A 172 -12.81 -6.18 8.93
C ALA A 172 -13.65 -4.90 8.71
N SER A 173 -14.80 -4.80 9.38
CA SER A 173 -15.66 -3.62 9.31
C SER A 173 -14.98 -2.41 9.95
N LEU A 174 -14.33 -2.59 11.10
CA LEU A 174 -13.58 -1.52 11.78
C LEU A 174 -12.38 -1.05 10.94
N VAL A 175 -11.57 -1.97 10.39
CA VAL A 175 -10.47 -1.61 9.49
C VAL A 175 -10.99 -0.84 8.26
N TRP A 176 -12.13 -1.27 7.69
CA TRP A 176 -12.73 -0.56 6.57
C TRP A 176 -13.18 0.85 6.96
N LYS A 177 -13.84 1.02 8.12
CA LYS A 177 -14.26 2.34 8.66
C LYS A 177 -13.07 3.27 8.83
N ILE A 178 -11.99 2.80 9.46
CA ILE A 178 -10.78 3.58 9.72
C ILE A 178 -10.11 3.98 8.40
N CYS A 179 -9.94 3.05 7.46
CA CYS A 179 -9.41 3.36 6.13
C CYS A 179 -10.28 4.39 5.40
N HIS A 180 -11.61 4.25 5.44
CA HIS A 180 -12.51 5.13 4.69
C HIS A 180 -12.66 6.50 5.35
N PHE A 181 -12.51 6.61 6.66
CA PHE A 181 -12.34 7.89 7.33
C PHE A 181 -11.12 8.63 6.78
N GLN A 182 -9.96 7.97 6.72
CA GLN A 182 -8.75 8.59 6.15
C GLN A 182 -8.94 8.98 4.68
N ILE A 183 -9.59 8.12 3.89
CA ILE A 183 -9.91 8.43 2.49
C ILE A 183 -10.83 9.65 2.40
N SER A 184 -11.83 9.80 3.27
CA SER A 184 -12.69 10.99 3.25
C SER A 184 -11.92 12.26 3.60
N GLN A 185 -10.94 12.18 4.50
CA GLN A 185 -10.04 13.31 4.77
C GLN A 185 -9.22 13.67 3.54
N TYR A 186 -8.63 12.68 2.86
CA TYR A 186 -7.85 12.93 1.64
C TYR A 186 -8.68 13.53 0.49
N ILE A 187 -9.95 13.13 0.32
CA ILE A 187 -10.82 13.71 -0.69
C ILE A 187 -11.01 15.22 -0.47
N ILE A 188 -11.10 15.64 0.79
CA ILE A 188 -11.29 17.06 1.15
C ILE A 188 -9.97 17.83 1.02
N GLN A 189 -8.86 17.24 1.50
CA GLN A 189 -7.56 17.91 1.58
C GLN A 189 -6.81 17.96 0.24
N TYR A 190 -7.01 16.94 -0.62
CA TYR A 190 -6.30 16.76 -1.88
C TYR A 190 -7.29 16.52 -3.03
N PRO A 191 -8.08 17.53 -3.42
CA PRO A 191 -9.07 17.41 -4.49
C PRO A 191 -8.45 17.07 -5.87
N GLU A 192 -7.13 17.27 -6.02
CA GLU A 192 -6.37 16.93 -7.22
C GLU A 192 -6.00 15.43 -7.32
N TRP A 193 -6.08 14.67 -6.23
CA TRP A 193 -5.82 13.23 -6.26
C TRP A 193 -6.95 12.44 -6.93
N LEU A 194 -6.62 11.24 -7.43
CA LEU A 194 -7.60 10.42 -8.13
C LEU A 194 -8.25 9.38 -7.21
N PHE A 195 -9.56 9.47 -7.02
CA PHE A 195 -10.35 8.51 -6.22
C PHE A 195 -11.30 7.73 -7.13
N LEU A 196 -11.15 6.41 -7.20
CA LEU A 196 -11.95 5.57 -8.09
C LEU A 196 -12.64 4.43 -7.34
N LYS A 197 -13.91 4.20 -7.66
CA LYS A 197 -14.64 3.02 -7.19
C LYS A 197 -14.20 1.78 -7.98
N HIS A 198 -13.81 0.72 -7.27
CA HIS A 198 -13.38 -0.55 -7.85
C HIS A 198 -14.47 -1.18 -8.74
N GLU A 199 -15.74 -1.02 -8.35
CA GLU A 199 -16.91 -1.54 -9.05
C GLU A 199 -17.06 -0.90 -10.44
N ASN A 200 -16.85 0.42 -10.53
CA ASN A 200 -16.91 1.16 -11.81
C ASN A 200 -15.81 0.67 -12.78
N LEU A 201 -14.62 0.41 -12.26
CA LEU A 201 -13.52 -0.14 -13.05
C LEU A 201 -13.83 -1.56 -13.53
N SER A 202 -14.43 -2.39 -12.68
CA SER A 202 -14.79 -3.77 -13.05
C SER A 202 -15.84 -3.81 -14.16
N LEU A 203 -16.83 -2.89 -14.11
CA LEU A 203 -17.89 -2.80 -15.12
C LEU A 203 -17.40 -2.22 -16.47
N SER A 204 -16.48 -1.25 -16.43
CA SER A 204 -15.94 -0.61 -17.63
C SER A 204 -14.92 -1.48 -18.39
N GLN A 205 -14.24 -2.42 -17.72
CA GLN A 205 -13.35 -3.40 -18.38
C GLN A 205 -14.13 -4.32 -19.35
N GLY A 206 -15.43 -4.56 -19.10
CA GLY A 206 -16.31 -5.32 -20.00
C GLY A 206 -16.90 -4.51 -21.17
N LYS A 207 -16.81 -3.17 -21.13
CA LYS A 207 -17.44 -2.26 -22.12
C LYS A 207 -16.47 -1.61 -23.10
N ARG A 208 -15.18 -1.98 -23.13
CA ARG A 208 -14.26 -1.54 -24.19
C ARG A 208 -14.45 -2.36 -25.48
N LYS A 209 -15.61 -2.17 -26.13
CA LYS A 209 -15.76 -2.22 -27.58
C LYS A 209 -16.34 -0.87 -28.03
N LYS A 210 -15.54 -0.16 -28.81
CA LYS A 210 -15.83 1.04 -29.64
C LYS A 210 -16.13 2.37 -28.92
N ASN A 211 -15.22 3.30 -29.18
CA ASN A 211 -15.37 4.75 -29.35
C ASN A 211 -15.95 5.57 -28.17
N ARG A 212 -15.17 6.52 -27.66
CA ARG A 212 -15.19 7.91 -28.14
C ARG A 212 -14.18 8.79 -27.39
N THR A 213 -13.56 9.63 -28.19
CA THR A 213 -12.85 10.89 -27.95
C THR A 213 -13.25 11.61 -26.66
N VAL A 214 -12.26 12.06 -25.89
CA VAL A 214 -12.39 13.17 -24.94
C VAL A 214 -11.62 14.33 -25.55
N THR A 215 -12.35 15.31 -26.05
CA THR A 215 -11.81 16.65 -26.37
C THR A 215 -11.69 17.47 -25.09
N CYS A 216 -10.69 18.35 -25.12
CA CYS A 216 -10.22 19.26 -24.09
C CYS A 216 -11.31 20.03 -23.33
#